data_AF-A0A4V6RXN6-F1
#
_entry.id   AF-A0A4V6RXN6-F1
#
_cell.length_a   1.000
_cell.length_b   1.000
_cell.length_c   1.000
_cell.angle_alpha   90.00
_cell.angle_beta   90.00
_cell.angle_gamma   90.00
#
_symmetry.space_group_name_H-M   'P 1'
#
loop_
_entity.id
_entity.type
_entity.pdbx_description
1 polymer ?
#
loop_
_entity_poly.entity_id
_entity_poly.type
_entity_poly.pdbx_seq_one_letter_code
_entity_poly.pdbx_strand_id
1 'polypeptide(L)'
;MTKKTDRISFLKFSRMLFHKWYGDNPSSDFRHFYDDQRTYYGLILEAAGVDADSLKKGNAFSISPKQADLIEELLKQFTSAPMKLFRSKEYKNMHKDDLKSIVQSIDSLLLSGLEGDVQVTERSSLYIKTGYYVQTAISDC
;
A
#
# COMPACT_ATOMS: atom_id res chain seq x y z
N MET A 1 12.73 1.62 -27.26
CA MET A 1 11.28 1.34 -27.20
C MET A 1 10.83 1.45 -25.75
N THR A 2 10.28 2.59 -25.34
CA THR A 2 9.64 2.75 -24.03
C THR A 2 8.36 1.92 -24.03
N LYS A 3 8.36 0.77 -23.34
CA LYS A 3 7.11 0.05 -23.05
C LYS A 3 6.25 1.01 -22.25
N LYS A 4 5.13 1.48 -22.81
CA LYS A 4 4.10 2.15 -22.03
C LYS A 4 3.70 1.17 -20.93
N THR A 5 4.13 1.43 -19.70
CA THR A 5 3.66 0.68 -18.55
C THR A 5 2.17 0.95 -18.45
N ASP A 6 1.34 -0.04 -18.74
CA ASP A 6 -0.12 0.06 -18.70
C ASP A 6 -0.57 0.28 -17.25
N ARG A 7 -0.47 1.50 -16.73
CA ARG A 7 -0.95 1.83 -15.39
C ARG A 7 -2.47 2.00 -15.43
N ILE A 8 -3.16 1.43 -14.45
CA ILE A 8 -4.59 1.62 -14.25
C ILE A 8 -4.82 2.74 -13.23
N SER A 9 -5.91 3.49 -13.40
CA SER A 9 -6.32 4.46 -12.38
C SER A 9 -6.85 3.71 -11.15
N PHE A 10 -6.65 4.29 -9.97
CA PHE A 10 -7.20 3.74 -8.73
C PHE A 10 -8.73 3.61 -8.76
N LEU A 11 -9.42 4.49 -9.50
CA LEU A 11 -10.86 4.39 -9.73
C LEU A 11 -11.24 3.10 -10.47
N LYS A 12 -10.52 2.79 -11.57
CA LYS A 12 -10.74 1.56 -12.34
C LYS A 12 -10.42 0.33 -11.49
N PHE A 13 -9.31 0.35 -10.75
CA PHE A 13 -8.95 -0.69 -9.81
C PHE A 13 -10.03 -0.91 -8.73
N SER A 14 -10.50 0.16 -8.10
CA SER A 14 -11.56 0.09 -7.08
C SER A 14 -12.86 -0.45 -7.65
N ARG A 15 -13.20 -0.13 -8.91
CA ARG A 15 -14.37 -0.71 -9.59
C ARG A 15 -14.21 -2.23 -9.77
N MET A 16 -13.02 -2.69 -10.14
CA MET A 16 -12.71 -4.12 -10.23
C MET A 16 -12.83 -4.81 -8.87
N LEU A 17 -12.28 -4.20 -7.81
CA LEU A 17 -12.40 -4.72 -6.44
C LEU A 17 -13.85 -4.79 -5.98
N PHE A 18 -14.63 -3.74 -6.24
CA PHE A 18 -16.03 -3.67 -5.85
C PHE A 18 -16.85 -4.81 -6.45
N HIS A 19 -16.71 -5.07 -7.75
CA HIS A 19 -17.34 -6.22 -8.39
C HIS A 19 -16.81 -7.56 -7.86
N LYS A 20 -15.49 -7.66 -7.60
CA LYS A 20 -14.89 -8.88 -7.04
C LYS A 20 -15.41 -9.20 -5.64
N TRP A 21 -15.68 -8.18 -4.81
CA TRP A 21 -16.06 -8.37 -3.40
C TRP A 21 -17.57 -8.42 -3.19
N TYR A 22 -18.37 -7.76 -4.03
CA TYR A 22 -19.82 -7.65 -3.88
C TYR A 22 -20.64 -8.26 -5.04
N GLY A 23 -19.98 -8.74 -6.10
CA GLY A 23 -20.64 -9.34 -7.27
C GLY A 23 -21.27 -8.34 -8.25
N ASP A 24 -22.23 -8.83 -9.05
CA ASP A 24 -22.83 -8.09 -10.16
C ASP A 24 -24.01 -7.18 -9.77
N ASN A 25 -24.63 -7.43 -8.61
CA ASN A 25 -25.73 -6.62 -8.06
C ASN A 25 -25.45 -6.20 -6.61
N PRO A 26 -24.49 -5.28 -6.40
CA PRO A 26 -24.13 -4.83 -5.07
C PRO A 26 -25.23 -3.94 -4.49
N SER A 27 -25.68 -4.26 -3.27
CA SER A 27 -26.53 -3.36 -2.47
C SER A 27 -25.79 -2.12 -1.97
N SER A 28 -24.45 -2.12 -2.06
CA SER A 28 -23.55 -1.09 -1.57
C SER A 28 -23.36 0.03 -2.60
N ASP A 29 -23.14 1.27 -2.16
CA ASP A 29 -22.80 2.38 -3.05
C ASP A 29 -21.31 2.34 -3.41
N PHE A 30 -21.00 2.19 -4.70
CA PHE A 30 -19.64 2.21 -5.22
C PHE A 30 -18.87 3.49 -4.84
N ARG A 31 -19.54 4.65 -4.75
CA ARG A 31 -18.87 5.90 -4.41
C ARG A 31 -18.28 5.86 -3.01
N HIS A 32 -19.08 5.44 -2.03
CA HIS A 32 -18.63 5.24 -0.65
C HIS A 32 -17.50 4.22 -0.59
N PHE A 33 -17.63 3.08 -1.28
CA PHE A 33 -16.58 2.08 -1.36
C PHE A 33 -15.26 2.66 -1.91
N TYR A 34 -15.32 3.42 -3.01
CA TYR A 34 -14.15 4.05 -3.61
C TYR A 34 -13.48 5.05 -2.66
N ASP A 35 -14.27 5.90 -2.01
CA ASP A 35 -13.76 6.90 -1.07
C ASP A 35 -13.07 6.23 0.13
N ASP A 36 -13.65 5.14 0.65
CA ASP A 36 -13.04 4.31 1.69
C ASP A 36 -11.72 3.69 1.22
N GLN A 37 -11.70 2.99 0.08
CA GLN A 37 -10.48 2.33 -0.41
C GLN A 37 -9.35 3.34 -0.68
N ARG A 38 -9.68 4.52 -1.23
CA ARG A 38 -8.70 5.59 -1.46
C ARG A 38 -8.13 6.10 -0.14
N THR A 39 -8.99 6.28 0.86
CA THR A 39 -8.60 6.73 2.20
C THR A 39 -7.72 5.69 2.88
N TYR A 40 -8.11 4.41 2.83
CA TYR A 40 -7.37 3.31 3.44
C TYR A 40 -5.98 3.17 2.84
N TYR A 41 -5.87 3.24 1.51
CA TYR A 41 -4.58 3.19 0.82
C TYR A 41 -3.68 4.35 1.23
N GLY A 42 -4.22 5.58 1.28
CA GLY A 42 -3.47 6.75 1.74
C GLY A 42 -2.96 6.60 3.18
N LEU A 43 -3.81 6.12 4.10
CA LEU A 43 -3.45 5.91 5.50
C LEU A 43 -2.37 4.82 5.68
N ILE A 44 -2.41 3.76 4.86
CA ILE A 44 -1.37 2.71 4.89
C ILE A 44 -0.02 3.30 4.48
N LEU A 45 0.03 4.07 3.40
CA LEU A 45 1.27 4.72 2.93
C LEU A 45 1.79 5.73 3.95
N GLU A 46 0.92 6.58 4.50
CA GLU A 46 1.29 7.57 5.50
C GLU A 46 1.83 6.93 6.79
N ALA A 47 1.19 5.84 7.24
CA ALA A 47 1.68 5.07 8.38
C ALA A 47 3.13 4.64 8.11
N ALA A 48 3.37 4.05 6.94
CA ALA A 48 4.69 3.63 6.48
C ALA A 48 5.71 4.77 6.33
N GLY A 49 5.29 6.03 6.47
CA GLY A 49 6.14 7.20 6.28
C GLY A 49 6.41 7.53 4.82
N VAL A 50 5.57 7.02 3.92
CA VAL A 50 5.61 7.30 2.49
C VAL A 50 4.73 8.51 2.19
N ASP A 51 5.25 9.46 1.42
CA ASP A 51 4.43 10.52 0.84
C ASP A 51 3.50 9.92 -0.22
N ALA A 52 2.20 9.87 0.08
CA ALA A 52 1.19 9.34 -0.81
C ALA A 52 1.12 10.10 -2.15
N ASP A 53 1.51 11.38 -2.20
CA ASP A 53 1.51 12.17 -3.43
C ASP A 53 2.57 11.69 -4.42
N SER A 54 3.67 11.10 -3.95
CA SER A 54 4.71 10.51 -4.81
C SER A 54 4.16 9.43 -5.76
N LEU A 55 3.13 8.69 -5.33
CA LEU A 55 2.49 7.62 -6.10
C LEU A 55 1.26 8.09 -6.91
N LYS A 56 0.91 9.37 -6.83
CA LYS A 56 -0.17 9.96 -7.62
C LYS A 56 0.34 10.40 -8.98
N LYS A 57 -0.54 10.35 -9.97
CA LYS A 57 -0.34 11.00 -11.28
C LYS A 57 -1.47 12.01 -11.47
N GLY A 58 -1.15 13.29 -11.29
CA GLY A 58 -2.17 14.31 -11.09
C GLY A 58 -2.86 14.12 -9.73
N ASN A 59 -4.20 14.13 -9.70
CA ASN A 59 -4.96 14.08 -8.44
C ASN A 59 -5.37 12.67 -8.00
N ALA A 60 -4.89 11.61 -8.65
CA ALA A 60 -5.30 10.23 -8.36
C ALA A 60 -4.11 9.27 -8.34
N PHE A 61 -4.21 8.22 -7.51
CA PHE A 61 -3.24 7.14 -7.51
C PHE A 61 -3.23 6.39 -8.84
N SER A 62 -2.03 6.02 -9.29
CA SER A 62 -1.83 5.23 -10.50
C SER A 62 -1.21 3.90 -10.13
N ILE A 63 -1.93 2.82 -10.39
CA ILE A 63 -1.53 1.47 -9.99
C ILE A 63 -0.91 0.74 -11.18
N SER A 64 0.22 0.07 -10.94
CA SER A 64 0.73 -0.94 -11.87
C SER A 64 -0.11 -2.21 -11.76
N PRO A 65 -0.61 -2.81 -12.87
CA PRO A 65 -1.41 -4.03 -12.82
C PRO A 65 -0.70 -5.19 -12.10
N LYS A 66 0.62 -5.23 -12.18
CA LYS A 66 1.45 -6.23 -11.49
C LYS A 66 1.38 -6.14 -9.96
N GLN A 67 0.90 -5.01 -9.45
CA GLN A 67 0.81 -4.71 -8.02
C GLN A 67 -0.65 -4.70 -7.53
N ALA A 68 -1.62 -4.96 -8.41
CA ALA A 68 -3.03 -4.90 -8.08
C ALA A 68 -3.38 -5.86 -6.94
N ASP A 69 -2.85 -7.09 -6.98
CA ASP A 69 -3.08 -8.10 -5.95
C ASP A 69 -2.47 -7.68 -4.60
N LEU A 70 -1.26 -7.11 -4.61
CA LEU A 70 -0.61 -6.61 -3.39
C LEU A 70 -1.38 -5.45 -2.74
N ILE A 71 -1.88 -4.51 -3.54
CA ILE A 71 -2.71 -3.41 -3.05
C ILE A 71 -4.05 -3.96 -2.52
N GLU A 72 -4.64 -4.94 -3.21
CA GLU A 72 -5.86 -5.60 -2.75
C GLU A 72 -5.66 -6.27 -1.39
N GLU A 73 -4.57 -7.01 -1.20
CA GLU A 73 -4.25 -7.67 0.07
C GLU A 73 -4.08 -6.66 1.21
N LEU A 74 -3.33 -5.58 0.98
CA LEU A 74 -3.17 -4.50 1.97
C LEU A 74 -4.51 -3.86 2.35
N LEU A 75 -5.39 -3.61 1.37
CA LEU A 75 -6.73 -3.06 1.61
C LEU A 75 -7.64 -4.03 2.35
N LYS A 76 -7.63 -5.32 2.01
CA LYS A 76 -8.37 -6.37 2.73
C LYS A 76 -7.94 -6.47 4.19
N GLN A 77 -6.64 -6.32 4.44
CA GLN A 77 -6.06 -6.41 5.77
C GLN A 77 -6.24 -5.12 6.58
N PHE A 78 -6.81 -4.04 6.04
CA PHE A 78 -6.89 -2.72 6.69
C PHE A 78 -7.43 -2.75 8.14
N THR A 79 -8.40 -3.63 8.40
CA THR A 79 -9.06 -3.78 9.72
C THR A 79 -8.48 -4.91 10.58
N SER A 80 -7.51 -5.68 10.06
CA SER A 80 -6.81 -6.73 10.81
C SER A 80 -6.04 -6.16 12.00
N ALA A 81 -5.77 -6.99 13.01
CA ALA A 81 -5.02 -6.58 14.18
C ALA A 81 -3.59 -6.09 13.84
N PRO A 82 -2.80 -6.79 13.00
CA PRO A 82 -1.46 -6.31 12.63
C PRO A 82 -1.50 -4.97 11.89
N MET A 83 -2.44 -4.79 10.96
CA MET A 83 -2.56 -3.54 10.21
C MET A 83 -3.06 -2.39 11.07
N LYS A 84 -3.88 -2.65 12.10
CA LYS A 84 -4.26 -1.62 13.09
C LYS A 84 -3.03 -1.10 13.85
N LEU A 85 -2.15 -2.00 14.31
CA LEU A 85 -0.89 -1.64 14.96
C LEU A 85 0.04 -0.89 14.00
N PHE A 86 0.12 -1.33 12.75
CA PHE A 86 0.89 -0.66 11.71
C PHE A 86 0.40 0.79 11.51
N ARG A 87 -0.92 0.99 11.38
CA ARG A 87 -1.53 2.31 11.19
C ARG A 87 -1.42 3.21 12.41
N SER A 88 -1.43 2.65 13.63
CA SER A 88 -1.13 3.40 14.86
C SER A 88 0.37 3.66 15.06
N LYS A 89 1.22 3.19 14.14
CA LYS A 89 2.70 3.35 14.16
C LYS A 89 3.34 2.63 15.36
N GLU A 90 2.69 1.60 15.89
CA GLU A 90 3.15 0.78 17.01
C GLU A 90 4.03 -0.40 16.55
N TYR A 91 5.00 -0.14 15.67
CA TYR A 91 5.82 -1.17 15.02
C TYR A 91 6.57 -2.10 15.99
N LYS A 92 6.88 -1.60 17.19
CA LYS A 92 7.57 -2.39 18.23
C LYS A 92 6.67 -3.44 18.88
N ASN A 93 5.35 -3.27 18.76
CA ASN A 93 4.34 -4.18 19.32
C ASN A 93 3.87 -5.22 18.28
N MET A 94 4.40 -5.17 17.05
CA MET A 94 4.03 -6.07 15.97
C MET A 94 4.90 -7.33 15.97
N HIS A 95 4.32 -8.46 15.55
CA HIS A 95 5.10 -9.65 15.26
C HIS A 95 6.03 -9.37 14.06
N LYS A 96 7.27 -9.88 14.12
CA LYS A 96 8.31 -9.63 13.09
C LYS A 96 7.82 -10.00 11.69
N ASP A 97 7.13 -11.13 11.55
CA ASP A 97 6.65 -11.62 10.25
C ASP A 97 5.51 -10.75 9.67
N ASP A 98 4.64 -10.22 10.52
CA ASP A 98 3.56 -9.32 10.08
C ASP A 98 4.14 -7.98 9.61
N LEU A 99 5.05 -7.41 10.39
CA LEU A 99 5.75 -6.18 10.02
C LEU A 99 6.54 -6.38 8.71
N LYS A 100 7.27 -7.49 8.61
CA LYS A 100 8.01 -7.89 7.41
C LYS A 100 7.08 -7.94 6.19
N SER A 101 5.97 -8.65 6.29
CA SER A 101 5.03 -8.82 5.18
C SER A 101 4.52 -7.47 4.70
N ILE A 102 4.08 -6.58 5.60
CA ILE A 102 3.56 -5.26 5.25
C ILE A 102 4.66 -4.39 4.64
N VAL A 103 5.84 -4.33 5.26
CA VAL A 103 6.98 -3.53 4.77
C VAL A 103 7.42 -4.00 3.39
N GLN A 104 7.54 -5.31 3.16
CA GLN A 104 7.96 -5.86 1.86
C GLN A 104 6.93 -5.62 0.76
N SER A 105 5.63 -5.68 1.09
CA SER A 105 4.56 -5.30 0.16
C SER A 105 4.70 -3.83 -0.24
N ILE A 106 4.84 -2.92 0.72
CA ILE A 106 4.99 -1.48 0.44
C ILE A 106 6.29 -1.20 -0.33
N ASP A 107 7.40 -1.83 0.03
CA ASP A 107 8.68 -1.68 -0.69
C ASP A 107 8.55 -2.08 -2.17
N SER A 108 7.83 -3.18 -2.44
CA SER A 108 7.54 -3.64 -3.80
C SER A 108 6.67 -2.65 -4.60
N LEU A 109 5.74 -1.96 -3.93
CA LEU A 109 4.96 -0.87 -4.54
C LEU A 109 5.86 0.31 -4.90
N LEU A 110 6.76 0.73 -4.02
CA LEU A 110 7.68 1.84 -4.26
C LEU A 110 8.66 1.52 -5.39
N LEU A 111 9.24 0.32 -5.38
CA LEU A 111 10.17 -0.17 -6.42
C LEU A 111 9.57 -0.16 -7.82
N SER A 112 8.26 -0.41 -7.94
CA SER A 112 7.58 -0.48 -9.22
C SER A 112 6.82 0.79 -9.60
N GLY A 113 6.53 1.64 -8.62
CA GLY A 113 5.72 2.84 -8.79
C GLY A 113 6.52 4.13 -9.01
N LEU A 114 7.75 4.19 -8.48
CA LEU A 114 8.64 5.34 -8.44
C LEU A 114 9.98 5.02 -9.12
N GLU A 115 10.73 6.04 -9.52
CA GLU A 115 12.07 5.90 -10.10
C GLU A 115 13.03 6.96 -9.50
N GLY A 116 14.34 6.71 -9.61
CA GLY A 116 15.39 7.65 -9.21
C GLY A 116 15.38 8.02 -7.73
N ASP A 117 15.72 9.27 -7.43
CA ASP A 117 15.92 9.77 -6.06
C ASP A 117 14.64 9.73 -5.21
N VAL A 118 13.47 9.91 -5.84
CA VAL A 118 12.17 9.81 -5.16
C VAL A 118 11.96 8.39 -4.64
N GLN A 119 12.25 7.38 -5.47
CA GLN A 119 12.17 5.97 -5.03
C GLN A 119 13.10 5.70 -3.84
N VAL A 120 14.35 6.18 -3.91
CA VAL A 120 15.33 5.98 -2.82
C VAL A 120 14.88 6.66 -1.54
N THR A 121 14.33 7.87 -1.63
CA THR A 121 13.85 8.66 -0.50
C THR A 121 12.69 7.97 0.21
N GLU A 122 11.65 7.60 -0.53
CA GLU A 122 10.45 6.95 0.03
C GLU A 122 10.78 5.59 0.65
N ARG A 123 11.63 4.79 0.00
CA ARG A 123 12.10 3.50 0.55
C ARG A 123 12.92 3.70 1.82
N SER A 124 13.82 4.68 1.84
CA SER A 124 14.61 4.98 3.04
C SER A 124 13.71 5.41 4.20
N SER A 125 12.69 6.24 3.93
CA SER A 125 11.69 6.64 4.92
C SER A 125 10.95 5.44 5.48
N LEU A 126 10.45 4.54 4.61
CA LEU A 126 9.80 3.28 4.99
C LEU A 126 10.63 2.49 5.99
N TYR A 127 11.89 2.22 5.67
CA TYR A 127 12.76 1.41 6.50
C TYR A 127 13.15 2.09 7.82
N ILE A 128 13.41 3.40 7.79
CA ILE A 128 13.76 4.16 8.99
C ILE A 128 12.56 4.25 9.94
N LYS A 129 11.37 4.57 9.42
CA LYS A 129 10.17 4.78 10.23
C LYS A 129 9.68 3.49 10.87
N THR A 130 9.71 2.39 10.12
CA THR A 130 9.30 1.08 10.63
C THR A 130 10.36 0.43 11.51
N GLY A 131 11.62 0.88 11.42
CA GLY A 131 12.75 0.28 12.14
C GLY A 131 13.02 -1.16 11.71
N TYR A 132 12.51 -1.58 10.54
CA TYR A 132 12.48 -2.98 10.13
C TYR A 132 13.89 -3.60 10.05
N TYR A 133 14.87 -2.92 9.44
CA TYR A 133 16.25 -3.44 9.37
C TYR A 133 16.91 -3.63 10.75
N VAL A 134 16.60 -2.75 11.71
CA VAL A 134 17.13 -2.83 13.07
C VAL A 134 16.50 -4.02 13.80
N GLN A 135 15.18 -4.21 13.68
CA GLN A 135 14.50 -5.35 14.28
C GLN A 135 14.96 -6.69 13.69
N THR A 136 15.21 -6.76 12.38
CA THR A 136 15.77 -7.97 11.76
C THR A 136 17.15 -8.30 12.30
N ALA A 137 18.03 -7.31 12.43
CA ALA A 137 19.39 -7.53 12.93
C ALA A 137 19.41 -8.00 14.40
N ILE A 138 18.53 -7.45 15.25
CA ILE A 138 18.44 -7.86 16.67
C ILE A 138 17.87 -9.27 16.81
N SER A 139 16.89 -9.63 15.99
CA SER A 139 16.17 -10.91 16.11
C SER A 139 16.92 -12.10 15.49
N ASP A 140 17.97 -11.84 14.71
CA ASP A 140 18.84 -12.87 14.10
C ASP A 140 20.13 -13.09 14.91
N CYS A 141 20.26 -12.44 16.09
CA CYS A 141 21.29 -12.69 17.10
C CYS A 141 20.75 -13.57 18.23
#